data_AF-A0A2I3GYJ7-F1
#
_entry.id   AF-A0A2I3GYJ7-F1
#
_cell.length_a   1.000
_cell.length_b   1.000
_cell.length_c   1.000
_cell.angle_alpha   90.00
_cell.angle_beta   90.00
_cell.angle_gamma   90.00
#
_symmetry.space_group_name_H-M   'P 1'
#
loop_
_entity.id
_entity.type
_entity.pdbx_description
1 polymer ?
#
loop_
_entity_poly.entity_id
_entity_poly.type
_entity_poly.pdbx_seq_one_letter_code
_entity_poly.pdbx_strand_id
1 'polypeptide(L)'
;MADPGPDPESELESVFPREVGLFADSYPEKSQFCFCGHVLTITQNFGSRLGVAARVWDAALSLCNYFESQNVDFRGKKVIELGAGTGIVGILAALQGGDVTITDLPLALEQIQGNVQANVPAGGQAQVRALSWGIDHHVFPGNYDLVLGADIVYLEPTFPLLLGTLQHLCRPHGTIYLASKMRKEHGTESFFQHLLPRHFQLELAQRDEDENVNIYRARCSEVPAYKESQSSGSTSVRTPRRFLAPVLRGGGW
;
A
#
# COMPACT_ATOMS: atom_id res chain seq x y z
N MET A 1 -4.91 21.44 -73.53
CA MET A 1 -4.15 21.07 -72.32
C MET A 1 -4.61 22.03 -71.24
N ALA A 2 -5.40 21.54 -70.29
CA ALA A 2 -5.87 22.30 -69.14
C ALA A 2 -5.21 21.69 -67.91
N ASP A 3 -4.53 22.53 -67.14
CA ASP A 3 -3.81 22.21 -65.92
C ASP A 3 -4.83 21.88 -64.81
N PRO A 4 -4.81 20.69 -64.18
CA PRO A 4 -5.66 20.43 -63.04
C PRO A 4 -5.06 21.17 -61.84
N GLY A 5 -5.72 22.23 -61.40
CA GLY A 5 -5.35 22.97 -60.19
C GLY A 5 -5.28 22.07 -58.95
N PRO A 6 -4.55 22.49 -57.90
CA PRO A 6 -4.26 21.67 -56.74
C PRO A 6 -5.53 21.20 -56.02
N ASP A 7 -5.48 19.97 -55.53
CA ASP A 7 -6.57 19.27 -54.85
C ASP A 7 -6.96 19.98 -53.55
N PRO A 8 -8.22 20.40 -53.36
CA PRO A 8 -8.66 21.15 -52.17
C PRO A 8 -8.52 20.36 -50.86
N GLU A 9 -8.41 19.03 -50.90
CA GLU A 9 -8.09 18.22 -49.71
C GLU A 9 -6.63 18.44 -49.24
N SER A 10 -5.71 18.75 -50.15
CA SER A 10 -4.30 19.03 -49.82
C SER A 10 -4.12 20.38 -49.11
N GLU A 11 -4.98 21.36 -49.40
CA GLU A 11 -4.95 22.66 -48.72
C GLU A 11 -5.50 22.57 -47.29
N LEU A 12 -6.50 21.72 -47.04
CA LEU A 12 -7.05 21.50 -45.69
C LEU A 12 -6.11 20.72 -44.77
N GLU A 13 -5.31 19.77 -45.29
CA GLU A 13 -4.25 19.11 -44.53
C GLU A 13 -3.08 20.07 -44.19
N SER A 14 -2.92 21.17 -44.95
CA SER A 14 -1.89 22.18 -44.69
C SER A 14 -2.27 23.20 -43.59
N VAL A 15 -3.57 23.38 -43.34
CA VAL A 15 -4.09 24.31 -42.32
C VAL A 15 -4.12 23.68 -40.92
N PHE A 16 -4.26 22.36 -40.85
CA PHE A 16 -4.17 21.59 -39.60
C PHE A 16 -2.99 20.63 -39.67
N PRO A 17 -1.77 21.07 -39.33
CA PRO A 17 -0.66 20.14 -39.22
C PRO A 17 -1.07 19.00 -38.28
N ARG A 18 -0.85 17.75 -38.71
CA ARG A 18 -0.93 16.56 -37.86
C ARG A 18 0.21 16.59 -36.84
N GLU A 19 0.25 17.61 -36.00
CA GLU A 19 1.02 17.58 -34.77
C GLU A 19 0.24 16.72 -33.77
N VAL A 20 0.40 15.40 -33.92
CA VAL A 20 0.05 14.40 -32.89
C VAL A 20 1.02 14.51 -31.68
N GLY A 21 1.74 15.63 -31.55
CA GLY A 21 2.69 15.92 -30.47
C GLY A 21 2.26 17.05 -29.52
N LEU A 22 1.16 17.75 -29.76
CA LEU A 22 0.80 18.97 -29.01
C LEU A 22 -0.04 18.74 -27.74
N PHE A 23 -0.34 17.49 -27.36
CA PHE A 23 -1.14 17.19 -26.17
C PHE A 23 -0.66 15.95 -25.41
N ALA A 24 0.54 16.03 -24.79
CA ALA A 24 0.85 15.46 -23.47
C ALA A 24 2.35 15.60 -23.16
N ASP A 25 2.87 16.84 -23.13
CA ASP A 25 4.20 17.06 -22.57
C ASP A 25 4.13 16.73 -21.07
N SER A 26 4.72 15.62 -20.68
CA SER A 26 4.95 15.35 -19.26
C SER A 26 5.91 16.41 -18.75
N TYR A 27 5.47 17.24 -17.80
CA TYR A 27 6.28 18.33 -17.27
C TYR A 27 6.64 18.05 -15.81
N PRO A 28 7.93 18.06 -15.45
CA PRO A 28 8.35 17.92 -14.06
C PRO A 28 8.19 19.25 -13.32
N GLU A 29 7.57 19.22 -12.15
CA GLU A 29 7.68 20.29 -11.16
C GLU A 29 8.55 19.83 -10.00
N LYS A 30 9.36 20.73 -9.43
CA LYS A 30 10.16 20.44 -8.24
C LYS A 30 9.61 21.20 -7.06
N SER A 31 9.36 20.47 -5.98
CA SER A 31 9.01 21.05 -4.68
C SER A 31 10.11 20.77 -3.67
N GLN A 32 10.40 21.74 -2.83
CA GLN A 32 11.37 21.60 -1.75
C GLN A 32 10.65 21.52 -0.42
N PHE A 33 11.05 20.56 0.40
CA PHE A 33 10.55 20.35 1.75
C PHE A 33 11.74 20.28 2.70
N CYS A 34 11.54 20.62 3.97
CA CYS A 34 12.55 20.48 5.00
C CYS A 34 11.97 19.66 6.15
N PHE A 35 12.56 18.51 6.44
CA PHE A 35 12.15 17.63 7.54
C PHE A 35 13.39 17.08 8.24
N CYS A 36 13.37 17.04 9.57
CA CYS A 36 14.47 16.54 10.41
C CYS A 36 15.82 17.22 10.10
N GLY A 37 15.80 18.48 9.65
CA GLY A 37 16.99 19.20 9.20
C GLY A 37 17.53 18.81 7.81
N HIS A 38 16.84 17.94 7.09
CA HIS A 38 17.17 17.56 5.71
C HIS A 38 16.30 18.32 4.71
N VAL A 39 16.93 18.85 3.65
CA VAL A 39 16.20 19.41 2.50
C VAL A 39 15.92 18.29 1.50
N LEU A 40 14.63 18.06 1.22
CA LEU A 40 14.16 17.10 0.23
C LEU A 40 13.68 17.86 -1.02
N THR A 41 14.33 17.63 -2.16
CA THR A 41 13.88 18.12 -3.46
C THR A 41 13.12 17.00 -4.18
N ILE A 42 11.80 17.13 -4.24
CA ILE A 42 10.91 16.12 -4.83
C ILE A 42 10.44 16.58 -6.21
N THR A 43 10.75 15.77 -7.22
CA THR A 43 10.25 15.94 -8.58
C THR A 43 8.89 15.24 -8.70
N GLN A 44 7.90 16.00 -9.18
CA GLN A 44 6.52 15.59 -9.46
C GLN A 44 6.32 15.62 -10.98
N ASN A 45 6.26 14.46 -11.62
CA ASN A 45 6.16 14.34 -13.06
C ASN A 45 4.70 14.35 -13.50
N PHE A 46 4.17 15.53 -13.76
CA PHE A 46 2.80 15.72 -14.23
C PHE A 46 2.63 15.29 -15.69
N GLY A 47 1.45 14.81 -16.04
CA GLY A 47 1.10 14.33 -17.37
C GLY A 47 0.13 13.15 -17.34
N SER A 48 -0.23 12.62 -18.51
CA SER A 48 -1.28 11.61 -18.67
C SER A 48 -0.92 10.22 -18.11
N ARG A 49 0.35 9.95 -17.77
CA ARG A 49 0.83 8.60 -17.43
C ARG A 49 0.85 8.27 -15.94
N LEU A 50 1.24 9.21 -15.06
CA LEU A 50 1.40 8.93 -13.63
C LEU A 50 0.13 9.20 -12.82
N GLY A 51 -0.75 10.08 -13.29
CA GLY A 51 -2.00 10.42 -12.60
C GLY A 51 -1.76 10.84 -11.15
N VAL A 52 -2.45 10.19 -10.21
CA VAL A 52 -2.37 10.47 -8.77
C VAL A 52 -0.99 10.18 -8.16
N ALA A 53 -0.18 9.32 -8.77
CA ALA A 53 1.15 8.98 -8.27
C ALA A 53 2.19 10.10 -8.49
N ALA A 54 1.90 11.08 -9.36
CA ALA A 54 2.80 12.19 -9.63
C ALA A 54 2.93 13.18 -8.45
N ARG A 55 1.91 13.22 -7.57
CA ARG A 55 1.76 14.29 -6.58
C ARG A 55 2.30 13.90 -5.21
N VAL A 56 2.86 14.87 -4.52
CA VAL A 56 2.96 14.82 -3.06
C VAL A 56 1.59 15.17 -2.49
N TRP A 57 1.00 14.24 -1.73
CA TRP A 57 -0.31 14.43 -1.10
C TRP A 57 -0.18 14.92 0.34
N ASP A 58 -1.21 15.61 0.85
CA ASP A 58 -1.22 16.24 2.17
C ASP A 58 -0.88 15.24 3.28
N ALA A 59 -1.42 14.00 3.24
CA ALA A 59 -1.14 13.02 4.28
C ALA A 59 0.31 12.54 4.30
N ALA A 60 1.03 12.61 3.17
CA ALA A 60 2.46 12.34 3.14
C ALA A 60 3.24 13.42 3.90
N LEU A 61 2.84 14.69 3.74
CA LEU A 61 3.43 15.81 4.49
C LEU A 61 3.13 15.71 5.99
N SER A 62 1.86 15.43 6.35
CA SER A 62 1.49 15.22 7.75
C SER A 62 2.27 14.04 8.38
N LEU A 63 2.49 12.95 7.62
CA LEU A 63 3.25 11.81 8.12
C LEU A 63 4.74 12.13 8.31
N CYS A 64 5.35 12.88 7.39
CA CYS A 64 6.72 13.39 7.54
C CYS A 64 6.86 14.30 8.77
N ASN A 65 5.94 15.26 8.95
CA ASN A 65 5.89 16.15 10.12
C ASN A 65 5.69 15.35 11.43
N TYR A 66 4.89 14.29 11.40
CA TYR A 66 4.71 13.41 12.55
C TYR A 66 6.00 12.68 12.90
N PHE A 67 6.73 12.15 11.92
CA PHE A 67 8.02 11.49 12.16
C PHE A 67 9.06 12.42 12.77
N GLU A 68 9.12 13.67 12.30
CA GLU A 68 9.97 14.71 12.88
C GLU A 68 9.55 15.05 14.31
N SER A 69 8.29 15.45 14.51
CA SER A 69 7.81 15.91 15.82
C SER A 69 7.86 14.84 16.90
N GLN A 70 7.55 13.58 16.56
CA GLN A 70 7.56 12.46 17.49
C GLN A 70 8.93 11.78 17.59
N ASN A 71 9.93 12.22 16.84
CA ASN A 71 11.26 11.60 16.78
C ASN A 71 11.17 10.08 16.59
N VAL A 72 10.39 9.65 15.60
CA VAL A 72 10.22 8.21 15.31
C VAL A 72 11.57 7.60 14.95
N ASP A 73 11.92 6.50 15.62
CA ASP A 73 13.24 5.88 15.47
C ASP A 73 13.29 4.91 14.28
N PHE A 74 13.93 5.35 13.20
CA PHE A 74 14.18 4.54 12.00
C PHE A 74 15.53 3.83 12.02
N ARG A 75 16.44 4.14 12.96
CA ARG A 75 17.84 3.72 12.89
C ARG A 75 17.96 2.19 12.89
N GLY A 76 18.50 1.66 11.80
CA GLY A 76 18.69 0.22 11.60
C GLY A 76 17.39 -0.59 11.51
N LYS A 77 16.23 0.07 11.39
CA LYS A 77 14.93 -0.59 11.21
C LYS A 77 14.77 -0.99 9.75
N LYS A 78 14.19 -2.17 9.53
CA LYS A 78 13.76 -2.59 8.20
C LYS A 78 12.39 -1.98 7.90
N VAL A 79 12.33 -1.13 6.88
CA VAL A 79 11.15 -0.32 6.57
C VAL A 79 10.64 -0.65 5.17
N ILE A 80 9.32 -0.69 4.99
CA ILE A 80 8.70 -0.71 3.67
C ILE A 80 7.62 0.36 3.56
N GLU A 81 7.62 1.12 2.47
CA GLU A 81 6.56 2.05 2.12
C GLU A 81 5.70 1.48 1.00
N LEU A 82 4.37 1.51 1.17
CA LEU A 82 3.37 1.07 0.21
C LEU A 82 2.74 2.28 -0.50
N GLY A 83 2.62 2.23 -1.82
CA GLY A 83 1.96 3.28 -2.61
C GLY A 83 2.67 4.63 -2.47
N ALA A 84 3.99 4.62 -2.62
CA ALA A 84 4.86 5.74 -2.29
C ALA A 84 4.69 6.97 -3.21
N GLY A 85 4.18 6.80 -4.43
CA GLY A 85 3.98 7.85 -5.43
C GLY A 85 5.26 8.57 -5.82
N THR A 86 5.60 9.63 -5.07
CA THR A 86 6.85 10.38 -5.22
C THR A 86 8.02 9.81 -4.41
N GLY A 87 7.74 8.99 -3.39
CA GLY A 87 8.73 8.41 -2.48
C GLY A 87 9.10 9.28 -1.28
N ILE A 88 8.44 10.43 -1.08
CA ILE A 88 8.85 11.42 -0.07
C ILE A 88 8.94 10.85 1.36
N VAL A 89 8.01 10.00 1.77
CA VAL A 89 7.97 9.44 3.14
C VAL A 89 9.10 8.44 3.33
N GLY A 90 9.29 7.52 2.38
CA GLY A 90 10.36 6.53 2.40
C GLY A 90 11.75 7.15 2.28
N ILE A 91 11.90 8.25 1.52
CA ILE A 91 13.13 9.03 1.45
C ILE A 91 13.45 9.62 2.83
N LEU A 92 12.48 10.23 3.52
CA LEU A 92 12.70 10.73 4.89
C LEU A 92 13.07 9.60 5.85
N ALA A 93 12.39 8.45 5.79
CA ALA A 93 12.73 7.30 6.61
C ALA A 93 14.16 6.79 6.37
N ALA A 94 14.64 6.84 5.12
CA ALA A 94 16.01 6.46 4.78
C ALA A 94 17.03 7.47 5.29
N LEU A 95 16.73 8.78 5.19
CA LEU A 95 17.55 9.86 5.76
C LEU A 95 17.66 9.76 7.28
N GLN A 96 16.61 9.28 7.94
CA GLN A 96 16.58 9.01 9.39
C GLN A 96 17.24 7.67 9.79
N GLY A 97 17.89 6.97 8.85
CA GLY A 97 18.72 5.80 9.12
C GLY A 97 18.01 4.44 8.99
N GLY A 98 16.85 4.39 8.33
CA GLY A 98 16.17 3.15 7.99
C GLY A 98 16.80 2.39 6.81
N ASP A 99 16.65 1.08 6.81
CA ASP A 99 16.86 0.22 5.64
C ASP A 99 15.52 0.10 4.89
N VAL A 100 15.33 0.97 3.90
CA VAL A 100 14.00 1.26 3.33
C VAL A 100 13.82 0.62 1.97
N THR A 101 12.70 -0.11 1.83
CA THR A 101 12.15 -0.53 0.54
C THR A 101 10.97 0.36 0.18
N ILE A 102 11.11 1.19 -0.86
CA ILE A 102 10.06 2.10 -1.31
C ILE A 102 9.32 1.44 -2.48
N THR A 103 7.99 1.28 -2.36
CA THR A 103 7.22 0.50 -3.33
C THR A 103 5.99 1.21 -3.86
N ASP A 104 5.69 0.91 -5.11
CA ASP A 104 4.49 1.34 -5.82
C ASP A 104 4.25 0.41 -7.04
N LEU A 105 3.25 0.71 -7.85
CA LEU A 105 3.05 0.11 -9.17
C LEU A 105 4.20 0.49 -10.12
N PRO A 106 4.48 -0.35 -11.15
CA PRO A 106 5.59 -0.13 -12.09
C PRO A 106 5.67 1.29 -12.69
N LEU A 107 4.51 1.93 -12.93
CA LEU A 107 4.41 3.26 -13.52
C LEU A 107 5.07 4.37 -12.69
N ALA A 108 5.18 4.21 -11.37
CA ALA A 108 5.68 5.25 -10.47
C ALA A 108 7.18 5.07 -10.13
N LEU A 109 7.75 3.89 -10.42
CA LEU A 109 9.09 3.54 -9.95
C LEU A 109 10.19 4.45 -10.52
N GLU A 110 10.07 4.91 -11.76
CA GLU A 110 11.04 5.83 -12.37
C GLU A 110 11.10 7.16 -11.61
N GLN A 111 9.94 7.72 -11.25
CA GLN A 111 9.86 8.95 -10.45
C GLN A 111 10.45 8.75 -9.06
N ILE A 112 10.07 7.65 -8.39
CA ILE A 112 10.59 7.33 -7.05
C ILE A 112 12.11 7.18 -7.12
N GLN A 113 12.63 6.47 -8.12
CA GLN A 113 14.06 6.25 -8.28
C GLN A 113 14.83 7.56 -8.49
N GLY A 114 14.29 8.48 -9.29
CA GLY A 114 14.87 9.82 -9.49
C GLY A 114 14.88 10.63 -8.18
N ASN A 115 13.80 10.59 -7.40
CA ASN A 115 13.73 11.29 -6.11
C ASN A 115 14.65 10.67 -5.06
N VAL A 116 14.78 9.33 -5.02
CA VAL A 116 15.75 8.67 -4.14
C VAL A 116 17.18 9.10 -4.49
N GLN A 117 17.55 9.10 -5.78
CA GLN A 117 18.89 9.50 -6.22
C GLN A 117 19.20 10.98 -5.90
N ALA A 118 18.20 11.85 -5.96
CA ALA A 118 18.37 13.27 -5.67
C ALA A 118 18.56 13.58 -4.17
N ASN A 119 18.08 12.71 -3.28
CA ASN A 119 17.94 13.03 -1.85
C ASN A 119 18.68 12.08 -0.91
N VAL A 120 18.82 10.80 -1.26
CA VAL A 120 19.44 9.80 -0.37
C VAL A 120 20.95 9.72 -0.66
N PRO A 121 21.82 10.03 0.33
CA PRO A 121 23.26 9.97 0.14
C PRO A 121 23.75 8.52 0.00
N ALA A 122 24.98 8.32 -0.47
CA ALA A 122 25.56 6.99 -0.69
C ALA A 122 25.61 6.08 0.57
N GLY A 123 25.57 6.65 1.77
CA GLY A 123 25.50 5.90 3.04
C GLY A 123 24.07 5.56 3.49
N GLY A 124 23.04 6.10 2.84
CA GLY A 124 21.64 5.79 3.11
C GLY A 124 21.19 4.50 2.41
N GLN A 125 20.24 3.79 3.00
CA GLN A 125 19.73 2.52 2.48
C GLN A 125 18.30 2.71 1.96
N ALA A 126 18.18 2.94 0.65
CA ALA A 126 16.89 3.04 -0.03
C ALA A 126 16.91 2.25 -1.34
N GLN A 127 16.02 1.26 -1.45
CA GLN A 127 15.79 0.51 -2.68
C GLN A 127 14.36 0.69 -3.18
N VAL A 128 14.19 0.77 -4.50
CA VAL A 128 12.89 0.97 -5.15
C VAL A 128 12.46 -0.35 -5.79
N ARG A 129 11.24 -0.82 -5.50
CA ARG A 129 10.72 -2.10 -6.04
C ARG A 129 9.23 -2.02 -6.36
N ALA A 130 8.82 -2.73 -7.40
CA ALA A 130 7.40 -2.91 -7.73
C ALA A 130 6.68 -3.72 -6.64
N LEU A 131 5.52 -3.24 -6.18
CA LEU A 131 4.61 -4.01 -5.33
C LEU A 131 3.17 -3.63 -5.63
N SER A 132 2.46 -4.49 -6.36
CA SER A 132 1.00 -4.46 -6.47
C SER A 132 0.36 -5.20 -5.29
N TRP A 133 -0.50 -4.52 -4.53
CA TRP A 133 -1.10 -5.07 -3.31
C TRP A 133 -1.90 -6.34 -3.61
N GLY A 134 -1.75 -7.34 -2.73
CA GLY A 134 -2.42 -8.64 -2.85
C GLY A 134 -1.89 -9.52 -3.98
N ILE A 135 -0.96 -9.02 -4.81
CA ILE A 135 -0.35 -9.78 -5.91
C ILE A 135 1.12 -10.06 -5.61
N ASP A 136 1.91 -9.01 -5.39
CA ASP A 136 3.38 -9.14 -5.33
C ASP A 136 3.92 -9.32 -3.90
N HIS A 137 3.09 -9.09 -2.88
CA HIS A 137 3.50 -9.13 -1.47
C HIS A 137 4.29 -10.39 -1.07
N HIS A 138 3.99 -11.57 -1.65
CA HIS A 138 4.71 -12.82 -1.37
C HIS A 138 6.19 -12.84 -1.80
N VAL A 139 6.63 -11.98 -2.73
CA VAL A 139 8.05 -11.87 -3.11
C VAL A 139 8.84 -10.94 -2.18
N PHE A 140 8.18 -10.41 -1.15
CA PHE A 140 8.78 -9.61 -0.08
C PHE A 140 8.78 -10.40 1.22
N PRO A 141 9.80 -10.22 2.07
CA PRO A 141 9.86 -10.91 3.35
C PRO A 141 8.86 -10.29 4.34
N GLY A 142 8.18 -11.11 5.14
CA GLY A 142 7.24 -10.66 6.17
C GLY A 142 7.89 -10.22 7.48
N ASN A 143 9.03 -9.54 7.40
CA ASN A 143 9.85 -9.20 8.57
C ASN A 143 10.19 -7.71 8.69
N TYR A 144 9.35 -6.83 8.14
CA TYR A 144 9.53 -5.38 8.25
C TYR A 144 9.16 -4.91 9.65
N ASP A 145 10.05 -4.13 10.27
CA ASP A 145 9.82 -3.50 11.58
C ASP A 145 8.78 -2.38 11.47
N LEU A 146 8.84 -1.64 10.36
CA LEU A 146 7.94 -0.54 10.05
C LEU A 146 7.34 -0.71 8.66
N VAL A 147 6.02 -0.56 8.57
CA VAL A 147 5.28 -0.49 7.29
C VAL A 147 4.61 0.87 7.21
N LEU A 148 4.87 1.62 6.15
CA LEU A 148 4.41 3.00 5.98
C LEU A 148 3.43 3.09 4.80
N GLY A 149 2.45 3.98 4.92
CA GLY A 149 1.57 4.34 3.80
C GLY A 149 0.91 5.70 4.04
N ALA A 150 0.90 6.54 3.02
CA ALA A 150 0.28 7.87 3.06
C ALA A 150 -0.69 8.03 1.89
N ASP A 151 -1.95 8.38 2.18
CA ASP A 151 -3.04 8.55 1.21
C ASP A 151 -3.26 7.35 0.26
N ILE A 152 -3.02 6.13 0.77
CA ILE A 152 -3.23 4.89 0.03
C ILE A 152 -4.63 4.25 0.19
N VAL A 153 -5.46 4.83 1.07
CA VAL A 153 -6.84 4.37 1.33
C VAL A 153 -7.82 5.23 0.55
N TYR A 154 -8.03 4.92 -0.72
CA TYR A 154 -8.95 5.70 -1.58
C TYR A 154 -9.73 4.89 -2.63
N LEU A 155 -9.36 3.62 -2.87
CA LEU A 155 -10.07 2.72 -3.79
C LEU A 155 -10.66 1.55 -3.01
N GLU A 156 -11.95 1.61 -2.67
CA GLU A 156 -12.60 0.56 -1.87
C GLU A 156 -12.39 -0.89 -2.39
N PRO A 157 -12.41 -1.16 -3.72
CA PRO A 157 -12.15 -2.51 -4.22
C PRO A 157 -10.77 -3.07 -3.88
N THR A 158 -9.78 -2.22 -3.55
CA THR A 158 -8.42 -2.65 -3.23
C THR A 158 -8.21 -2.89 -1.73
N PHE A 159 -9.17 -2.55 -0.87
CA PHE A 159 -9.02 -2.68 0.59
C PHE A 159 -8.66 -4.09 1.06
N PRO A 160 -9.29 -5.18 0.56
CA PRO A 160 -8.87 -6.53 0.95
C PRO A 160 -7.43 -6.85 0.54
N LEU A 161 -7.00 -6.35 -0.62
CA LEU A 161 -5.64 -6.55 -1.14
C LEU A 161 -4.60 -5.80 -0.29
N LEU A 162 -4.92 -4.56 0.09
CA LEU A 162 -4.10 -3.77 0.99
C LEU A 162 -3.99 -4.43 2.38
N LEU A 163 -5.11 -4.91 2.95
CA LEU A 163 -5.11 -5.60 4.24
C LEU A 163 -4.23 -6.85 4.24
N GLY A 164 -4.36 -7.71 3.23
CA GLY A 164 -3.52 -8.90 3.10
C GLY A 164 -2.04 -8.55 2.95
N THR A 165 -1.74 -7.46 2.23
CA THR A 165 -0.38 -6.94 2.08
C THR A 165 0.20 -6.45 3.42
N LEU A 166 -0.58 -5.67 4.19
CA LEU A 166 -0.18 -5.19 5.52
C LEU A 166 0.07 -6.35 6.49
N GLN A 167 -0.78 -7.38 6.48
CA GLN A 167 -0.66 -8.57 7.33
C GLN A 167 0.60 -9.39 7.00
N HIS A 168 0.92 -9.54 5.72
CA HIS A 168 2.08 -10.29 5.28
C HIS A 168 3.39 -9.58 5.61
N LEU A 169 3.46 -8.26 5.37
CA LEU A 169 4.71 -7.51 5.47
C LEU A 169 5.11 -7.18 6.92
N CYS A 170 4.13 -6.89 7.76
CA CYS A 170 4.37 -6.48 9.14
C CYS A 170 4.81 -7.67 10.00
N ARG A 171 6.02 -7.60 10.55
CA ARG A 171 6.54 -8.64 11.45
C ARG A 171 5.68 -8.76 12.72
N PRO A 172 5.79 -9.87 13.47
CA PRO A 172 5.34 -9.90 14.86
C PRO A 172 6.00 -8.77 15.67
N HIS A 173 5.18 -7.97 16.36
CA HIS A 173 5.55 -6.73 17.06
C HIS A 173 6.03 -5.57 16.16
N GLY A 174 5.87 -5.68 14.84
CA GLY A 174 6.06 -4.57 13.90
C GLY A 174 5.00 -3.49 14.10
N THR A 175 5.29 -2.30 13.57
CA THR A 175 4.36 -1.16 13.63
C THR A 175 4.05 -0.68 12.22
N ILE A 176 2.76 -0.48 11.94
CA ILE A 176 2.26 0.11 10.71
C ILE A 176 1.89 1.56 11.00
N TYR A 177 2.33 2.50 10.15
CA TYR A 177 1.87 3.88 10.14
C TYR A 177 1.09 4.16 8.86
N LEU A 178 -0.18 4.55 9.01
CA LEU A 178 -1.04 4.95 7.90
C LEU A 178 -1.53 6.38 8.12
N ALA A 179 -1.18 7.27 7.22
CA ALA A 179 -1.75 8.62 7.17
C ALA A 179 -2.80 8.69 6.06
N SER A 180 -3.94 9.32 6.32
CA SER A 180 -4.98 9.48 5.31
C SER A 180 -5.80 10.74 5.54
N LYS A 181 -6.07 11.47 4.46
CA LYS A 181 -7.11 12.49 4.43
C LYS A 181 -8.48 11.80 4.56
N MET A 182 -9.26 12.18 5.56
CA MET A 182 -10.50 11.48 5.87
C MET A 182 -11.61 11.88 4.89
N ARG A 183 -11.94 10.99 3.95
CA ARG A 183 -12.99 11.16 2.93
C ARG A 183 -13.97 10.00 2.94
N LYS A 184 -15.21 10.28 3.35
CA LYS A 184 -16.25 9.26 3.55
C LYS A 184 -16.63 8.58 2.23
N GLU A 185 -16.66 9.33 1.14
CA GLU A 185 -16.95 8.88 -0.22
C GLU A 185 -15.90 7.92 -0.82
N HIS A 186 -14.75 7.78 -0.15
CA HIS A 186 -13.71 6.82 -0.53
C HIS A 186 -13.60 5.67 0.47
N GLY A 187 -14.53 5.57 1.42
CA GLY A 187 -14.56 4.49 2.40
C GLY A 187 -13.45 4.56 3.46
N THR A 188 -12.80 5.70 3.69
CA THR A 188 -11.72 5.81 4.69
C THR A 188 -12.20 5.45 6.10
N GLU A 189 -13.37 5.92 6.49
CA GLU A 189 -14.00 5.56 7.77
C GLU A 189 -14.22 4.05 7.85
N SER A 190 -14.75 3.43 6.79
CA SER A 190 -14.98 1.97 6.74
C SER A 190 -13.66 1.19 6.91
N PHE A 191 -12.61 1.62 6.22
CA PHE A 191 -11.30 0.98 6.33
C PHE A 191 -10.73 1.06 7.75
N PHE A 192 -10.62 2.26 8.32
CA PHE A 192 -9.98 2.47 9.61
C PHE A 192 -10.84 2.04 10.81
N GLN A 193 -12.17 2.14 10.72
CA GLN A 193 -13.06 1.84 11.85
C GLN A 193 -13.62 0.41 11.83
N HIS A 194 -13.65 -0.26 10.67
CA HIS A 194 -14.29 -1.56 10.54
C HIS A 194 -13.42 -2.66 9.98
N LEU A 195 -12.52 -2.39 9.04
CA LEU A 195 -11.71 -3.43 8.40
C LEU A 195 -10.37 -3.65 9.11
N LEU A 196 -9.57 -2.59 9.24
CA LEU A 196 -8.24 -2.64 9.84
C LEU A 196 -8.26 -3.14 11.31
N PRO A 197 -9.21 -2.72 12.18
CA PRO A 197 -9.26 -3.18 13.56
C PRO A 197 -9.60 -4.68 13.74
N ARG A 198 -10.07 -5.37 12.70
CA ARG A 198 -10.32 -6.83 12.77
C ARG A 198 -9.03 -7.64 12.87
N HIS A 199 -7.91 -7.05 12.48
CA HIS A 199 -6.63 -7.75 12.34
C HIS A 199 -5.51 -7.07 13.12
N PHE A 200 -5.63 -5.77 13.39
CA PHE A 200 -4.61 -4.98 14.05
C PHE A 200 -5.18 -4.26 15.27
N GLN A 201 -4.38 -4.13 16.32
CA GLN A 201 -4.63 -3.16 17.36
C GLN A 201 -4.35 -1.77 16.78
N LEU A 202 -5.39 -0.95 16.68
CA LEU A 202 -5.33 0.36 16.04
C LEU A 202 -5.37 1.49 17.06
N GLU A 203 -4.52 2.48 16.87
CA GLU A 203 -4.45 3.72 17.62
C GLU A 203 -4.50 4.90 16.65
N LEU A 204 -5.34 5.90 16.94
CA LEU A 204 -5.25 7.20 16.28
C LEU A 204 -4.11 7.97 16.94
N ALA A 205 -2.94 7.99 16.30
CA ALA A 205 -1.72 8.57 16.85
C ALA A 205 -1.69 10.10 16.76
N GLN A 206 -2.28 10.67 15.70
CA GLN A 206 -2.46 12.11 15.55
C GLN A 206 -3.67 12.40 14.65
N ARG A 207 -4.36 13.50 14.92
CA ARG A 207 -5.34 14.10 14.02
C ARG A 207 -4.94 15.55 13.76
N ASP A 208 -4.81 15.88 12.49
CA ASP A 208 -4.66 17.24 11.99
C ASP A 208 -6.05 17.71 11.54
N GLU A 209 -6.64 18.64 12.29
CA GLU A 209 -7.99 19.17 11.99
C GLU A 209 -7.98 20.10 10.76
N ASP A 210 -6.89 20.83 10.54
CA ASP A 210 -6.79 21.81 9.45
C ASP A 210 -6.69 21.08 8.10
N GLU A 211 -5.87 20.04 8.03
CA GLU A 211 -5.71 19.21 6.83
C GLU A 211 -6.76 18.09 6.73
N ASN A 212 -7.52 17.86 7.80
CA ASN A 212 -8.41 16.71 7.97
C ASN A 212 -7.68 15.38 7.69
N VAL A 213 -6.45 15.26 8.19
CA VAL A 213 -5.61 14.07 8.07
C VAL A 213 -5.51 13.36 9.41
N ASN A 214 -5.78 12.06 9.39
CA ASN A 214 -5.53 11.19 10.54
C ASN A 214 -4.29 10.34 10.29
N ILE A 215 -3.46 10.21 11.32
CA ILE A 215 -2.32 9.28 11.35
C ILE A 215 -2.64 8.17 12.33
N TYR A 216 -2.73 6.95 11.81
CA TYR A 216 -3.00 5.75 12.58
C TYR A 216 -1.73 4.94 12.78
N ARG A 217 -1.57 4.41 13.99
CA ARG A 217 -0.57 3.42 14.35
C ARG A 217 -1.26 2.07 14.55
N ALA A 218 -0.88 1.08 13.76
CA ALA A 218 -1.40 -0.29 13.85
C ALA A 218 -0.30 -1.26 14.28
N ARG A 219 -0.66 -2.24 15.13
CA ARG A 219 0.23 -3.34 15.52
C ARG A 219 -0.49 -4.67 15.30
N CYS A 220 0.26 -5.69 14.88
CA CYS A 220 -0.27 -7.04 14.76
C CYS A 220 -0.86 -7.47 16.11
N SER A 221 -2.14 -7.82 16.13
CA SER A 221 -2.82 -8.33 17.32
C SER A 221 -2.25 -9.72 17.66
N GLU A 222 -1.95 -9.99 18.93
CA GLU A 222 -1.51 -11.33 19.39
C GLU A 222 -2.63 -12.39 19.31
N VAL A 223 -3.82 -12.03 18.85
CA VAL A 223 -4.96 -12.96 18.79
C VAL A 223 -4.75 -13.95 17.64
N PRO A 224 -4.67 -15.27 17.92
CA PRO A 224 -4.58 -16.27 16.88
C PRO A 224 -5.80 -16.17 15.97
N ALA A 225 -5.59 -16.26 14.66
CA ALA A 225 -6.66 -16.46 13.70
C ALA A 225 -7.62 -17.53 14.23
N TYR A 226 -8.91 -17.18 14.29
CA TYR A 226 -9.98 -18.03 14.77
C TYR A 226 -9.82 -19.41 14.15
N LYS A 227 -9.56 -20.45 14.96
CA LYS A 227 -9.60 -21.83 14.48
C LYS A 227 -11.01 -22.04 13.96
N GLU A 228 -11.14 -22.28 12.65
CA GLU A 228 -12.35 -22.89 12.12
C GLU A 228 -12.60 -24.17 12.93
N SER A 229 -13.63 -24.13 13.76
CA SER A 229 -14.16 -25.32 14.38
C SER A 229 -14.68 -26.20 13.24
N GLN A 230 -13.86 -27.15 12.81
CA GLN A 230 -14.38 -28.33 12.12
C GLN A 230 -15.37 -28.99 13.08
N SER A 231 -16.66 -28.72 12.88
CA SER A 231 -17.73 -29.55 13.41
C SER A 231 -17.66 -30.89 12.66
N SER A 232 -16.75 -31.76 13.10
CA SER A 232 -16.88 -33.18 12.81
C SER A 232 -18.10 -33.68 13.56
N GLY A 233 -19.26 -33.59 12.89
CA GLY A 233 -20.47 -34.29 13.27
C GLY A 233 -20.22 -35.80 13.21
N SER A 234 -19.68 -36.36 14.28
CA SER A 234 -19.67 -37.79 14.53
C SER A 234 -21.10 -38.23 14.83
N THR A 235 -21.86 -38.54 13.79
CA THR A 235 -23.13 -39.25 13.90
C THR A 235 -22.84 -40.66 14.40
N SER A 236 -22.98 -40.88 15.71
CA SER A 236 -22.96 -42.21 16.31
C SER A 236 -24.17 -43.00 15.81
N VAL A 237 -23.96 -43.84 14.80
CA VAL A 237 -24.94 -44.85 14.39
C VAL A 237 -24.99 -45.93 15.46
N ARG A 238 -26.00 -45.85 16.33
CA ARG A 238 -26.37 -46.92 17.26
C ARG A 238 -26.80 -48.16 16.45
N THR A 239 -26.01 -49.21 16.54
CA THR A 239 -26.38 -50.55 16.06
C THR A 239 -27.45 -51.15 16.99
N PRO A 240 -28.57 -51.70 16.48
CA PRO A 240 -29.56 -52.37 17.32
C PRO A 240 -29.04 -53.74 17.77
N ARG A 241 -29.16 -54.00 19.08
CA ARG A 241 -28.85 -55.28 19.75
C ARG A 241 -29.61 -56.44 19.08
N ARG A 242 -28.89 -57.42 18.54
CA ARG A 242 -29.44 -58.74 18.24
C ARG A 242 -29.28 -59.66 19.45
N PHE A 243 -30.40 -60.22 19.86
CA PHE A 243 -30.56 -61.23 20.89
C PHE A 243 -29.69 -62.47 20.59
N LEU A 244 -28.88 -62.89 21.57
CA LEU A 244 -28.26 -64.21 21.62
C LEU A 244 -29.24 -65.17 22.31
N ALA A 245 -29.67 -66.21 21.60
CA ALA A 245 -30.44 -67.33 22.14
C ALA A 245 -29.53 -68.25 22.97
N PRO A 246 -30.03 -68.87 24.06
CA PRO A 246 -29.20 -69.68 24.95
C PRO A 246 -28.95 -71.08 24.40
N VAL A 247 -27.69 -71.52 24.50
CA VAL A 247 -27.23 -72.88 24.21
C VAL A 247 -27.64 -73.79 25.37
N LEU A 248 -28.49 -74.79 25.09
CA LEU A 248 -28.76 -75.91 25.98
C LEU A 248 -27.76 -77.04 25.71
N ARG A 249 -27.07 -77.52 26.75
CA ARG A 249 -26.39 -78.83 26.76
C ARG A 249 -26.62 -79.55 28.09
N GLY A 250 -26.93 -80.83 27.97
CA GLY A 250 -26.98 -81.86 29.02
C GLY A 250 -28.41 -82.27 29.39
N GLY A 251 -28.86 -83.52 29.35
CA GLY A 251 -28.25 -84.83 29.09
C GLY A 251 -29.20 -85.91 29.64
N GLY A 252 -29.07 -87.16 29.18
CA GLY A 252 -29.67 -88.33 29.86
C GLY A 252 -30.68 -89.14 29.03
N TRP A 253 -30.28 -90.40 28.80
CA TRP A 253 -30.98 -91.63 28.38
C TRP A 253 -32.51 -91.65 28.36
#